data_AF-A0A845QI02-F1
#
_entry.id   AF-A0A845QI02-F1
#
_cell.length_a   1.000
_cell.length_b   1.000
_cell.length_c   1.000
_cell.angle_alpha   90.00
_cell.angle_beta   90.00
_cell.angle_gamma   90.00
#
_symmetry.space_group_name_H-M   'P 1'
#
loop_
_entity.id
_entity.type
_entity.pdbx_description
1 polymer ?
#
loop_
_entity_poly.entity_id
_entity_poly.type
_entity_poly.pdbx_seq_one_letter_code
_entity_poly.pdbx_strand_id
1 'polypeptide(L)'
;MKKSRCIDAGRQGCPCALAECGQCLICAKLRGGTCQECSWQGTCIYSLYEQNGRSVILSRKDRLLKIKQIKTYSDDLKVFVVEADRGFCQKAQTAGAYVFVRAEDGAKWYDAPISVLKAEPEAGLLHLGICRCGPKSSSIFQAEKNLWIRGVYYNALSGFGALRENAQEAFVYAKGIAIAPLRNFLDGGKRYSRWLGQLHVYVDLEKVGFDFFHDYFGDLPAEAVEVRDFAKEGLCSLDDLDHMEESDSLNVFALTSPYYASQVERAAGSSIVRPVEGNMCCGEGICGACTCTDEMGRTVRRCKIKE
;
A
#
# COMPACT_ATOMS: atom_id res chain seq x y z
N MET A 1 -15.47 -13.26 16.81
CA MET A 1 -14.77 -11.96 16.96
C MET A 1 -13.57 -11.92 16.04
N LYS A 2 -13.55 -11.06 15.02
CA LYS A 2 -12.34 -10.87 14.19
C LYS A 2 -11.30 -10.14 15.05
N LYS A 3 -10.21 -10.84 15.39
CA LYS A 3 -9.11 -10.27 16.17
C LYS A 3 -8.40 -9.21 15.33
N SER A 4 -8.36 -7.97 15.80
CA SER A 4 -7.71 -6.85 15.10
C SER A 4 -6.21 -7.14 14.91
N ARG A 5 -5.67 -6.87 13.73
CA ARG A 5 -4.24 -7.01 13.45
C ARG A 5 -3.55 -5.65 13.36
N CYS A 6 -2.27 -5.60 13.73
CA CYS A 6 -1.49 -4.36 13.74
C CYS A 6 -0.27 -4.52 12.85
N ILE A 7 0.01 -3.51 12.03
CA ILE A 7 1.14 -3.55 11.09
C ILE A 7 2.50 -3.57 11.78
N ASP A 8 2.57 -3.07 13.01
CA ASP A 8 3.80 -2.87 13.77
C ASP A 8 3.98 -3.89 14.90
N ALA A 9 2.95 -4.67 15.24
CA ALA A 9 3.04 -5.64 16.32
C ALA A 9 4.18 -6.65 16.03
N GLY A 10 5.15 -6.74 16.96
CA GLY A 10 6.34 -7.59 16.80
C GLY A 10 7.36 -7.08 15.76
N ARG A 11 7.27 -5.82 15.32
CA ARG A 11 8.21 -5.20 14.36
C ARG A 11 8.89 -3.98 14.95
N GLN A 12 9.81 -3.38 14.19
CA GLN A 12 10.61 -2.21 14.59
C GLN A 12 9.77 -0.98 15.01
N GLY A 13 8.48 -0.91 14.69
CA GLY A 13 7.58 0.19 15.10
C GLY A 13 6.83 -0.03 16.41
N CYS A 14 7.16 -1.07 17.20
CA CYS A 14 6.45 -1.42 18.43
C CYS A 14 7.43 -1.72 19.57
N PRO A 15 7.22 -1.19 20.80
CA PRO A 15 6.10 -0.36 21.25
C PRO A 15 6.05 1.03 20.59
N CYS A 16 4.85 1.58 20.42
CA CYS A 16 4.62 2.91 19.84
C CYS A 16 3.85 3.81 20.81
N ALA A 17 3.60 5.07 20.42
CA ALA A 17 2.82 6.02 21.21
C ALA A 17 1.47 5.44 21.70
N LEU A 18 0.81 4.60 20.91
CA LEU A 18 -0.43 3.94 21.33
C LEU A 18 -0.24 2.97 22.50
N ALA A 19 0.91 2.31 22.57
CA ALA A 19 1.25 1.43 23.68
C ALA A 19 1.48 2.23 24.96
N GLU A 20 2.22 3.33 24.85
CA GLU A 20 2.54 4.24 25.96
C GLU A 20 1.30 4.93 26.54
N CYS A 21 0.39 5.43 25.69
CA CYS A 21 -0.82 6.11 26.16
C CYS A 21 -1.98 5.16 26.55
N GLY A 22 -1.73 3.85 26.62
CA GLY A 22 -2.75 2.86 27.00
C GLY A 22 -3.87 2.66 25.97
N GLN A 23 -3.58 2.90 24.69
CA GLN A 23 -4.53 2.76 23.58
C GLN A 23 -4.06 1.75 22.52
N CYS A 24 -3.23 0.78 22.93
CA CYS A 24 -2.70 -0.25 22.05
C CYS A 24 -3.85 -1.03 21.39
N LEU A 25 -3.85 -1.22 20.08
CA LEU A 25 -4.89 -2.00 19.39
C LEU A 25 -4.88 -3.49 19.79
N ILE A 26 -3.70 -3.99 20.17
CA ILE A 26 -3.42 -5.43 20.29
C ILE A 26 -3.34 -5.89 21.74
N CYS A 27 -2.73 -5.09 22.61
CA CYS A 27 -2.46 -5.47 23.99
C CYS A 27 -3.49 -4.86 24.94
N ALA A 28 -4.43 -5.67 25.40
CA ALA A 28 -5.43 -5.28 26.39
C ALA A 28 -4.80 -4.92 27.74
N LYS A 29 -3.72 -5.59 28.14
CA LYS A 29 -3.01 -5.28 29.39
C LYS A 29 -2.52 -3.84 29.46
N LEU A 30 -1.98 -3.31 28.36
CA LEU A 30 -1.58 -1.90 28.28
C LEU A 30 -2.77 -0.94 28.31
N ARG A 31 -3.97 -1.39 27.91
CA ARG A 31 -5.22 -0.62 28.03
C ARG A 31 -5.88 -0.73 29.41
N GLY A 32 -5.25 -1.41 30.37
CA GLY A 32 -5.82 -1.67 31.70
C GLY A 32 -6.67 -2.94 31.81
N GLY A 33 -6.84 -3.69 30.71
CA GLY A 33 -7.55 -4.97 30.69
C GLY A 33 -6.68 -6.18 31.05
N THR A 34 -7.14 -7.38 30.70
CA THR A 34 -6.43 -8.63 30.99
C THR A 34 -5.69 -9.20 29.77
N CYS A 35 -4.72 -10.09 30.00
CA CYS A 35 -4.02 -10.75 28.88
C CYS A 35 -4.93 -11.66 28.03
N GLN A 36 -6.08 -12.10 28.57
CA GLN A 36 -7.04 -12.94 27.85
C GLN A 36 -7.73 -12.20 26.70
N GLU A 37 -7.79 -10.87 26.78
CA GLU A 37 -8.39 -9.98 25.77
C GLU A 37 -7.37 -9.51 24.71
N CYS A 38 -6.13 -9.98 24.77
CA CYS A 38 -5.09 -9.59 23.80
C CYS A 38 -5.31 -10.25 22.43
N SER A 39 -5.07 -9.47 21.37
CA SER A 39 -5.05 -9.94 19.98
C SER A 39 -3.64 -10.44 19.59
N TRP A 40 -3.11 -11.41 20.34
CA TRP A 40 -1.71 -11.84 20.24
C TRP A 40 -1.26 -12.16 18.81
N GLN A 41 -0.11 -11.61 18.41
CA GLN A 41 0.48 -11.75 17.07
C GLN A 41 1.91 -12.31 17.11
N GLY A 42 2.17 -13.21 18.05
CA GLY A 42 3.48 -13.85 18.22
C GLY A 42 4.40 -13.13 19.21
N THR A 43 4.05 -11.94 19.70
CA THR A 43 4.87 -11.19 20.66
C THR A 43 4.05 -10.45 21.71
N CYS A 44 4.53 -10.44 22.95
CA CYS A 44 3.93 -9.69 24.06
C CYS A 44 4.34 -8.24 23.97
N ILE A 45 3.44 -7.37 23.53
CA ILE A 45 3.71 -5.93 23.46
C ILE A 45 3.93 -5.35 24.87
N TYR A 46 3.22 -5.87 25.89
CA TYR A 46 3.43 -5.45 27.28
C TYR A 46 4.87 -5.76 27.73
N SER A 47 5.34 -6.99 27.53
CA SER A 47 6.72 -7.37 27.90
C SER A 47 7.76 -6.59 27.09
N LEU A 48 7.54 -6.39 25.79
CA LEU A 48 8.42 -5.54 24.97
C LEU A 48 8.50 -4.12 25.52
N TYR A 49 7.36 -3.56 25.95
CA TYR A 49 7.30 -2.21 26.51
C TYR A 49 8.05 -2.10 27.84
N GLU A 50 7.83 -3.05 28.76
CA GLU A 50 8.56 -3.09 30.04
C GLU A 50 10.08 -3.29 29.82
N GLN A 51 10.46 -4.21 28.94
CA GLN A 51 11.87 -4.48 28.59
C GLN A 51 12.54 -3.29 27.90
N ASN A 52 11.77 -2.48 27.17
CA ASN A 52 12.24 -1.24 26.57
C ASN A 52 12.19 -0.04 27.53
N GLY A 53 12.23 -0.29 28.85
CA GLY A 53 12.22 0.77 29.87
C GLY A 53 10.98 1.65 29.83
N ARG A 54 9.82 1.10 29.42
CA ARG A 54 8.55 1.82 29.26
C ARG A 54 8.67 3.04 28.33
N SER A 55 9.44 2.89 27.25
CA SER A 55 9.62 3.93 26.24
C SER A 55 9.13 3.47 24.87
N VAL A 56 8.72 4.41 24.04
CA VAL A 56 8.33 4.15 22.64
C VAL A 56 9.55 3.96 21.73
N ILE A 57 9.38 3.21 20.64
CA ILE A 57 10.37 3.10 19.57
C ILE A 57 9.98 4.01 18.41
N LEU A 58 10.82 5.01 18.14
CA LEU A 58 10.71 5.91 16.98
C LEU A 58 11.57 5.38 15.83
N SER A 59 11.13 4.29 15.19
CA SER A 59 11.93 3.61 14.16
C SER A 59 11.90 4.28 12.79
N ARG A 60 10.83 4.98 12.44
CA ARG A 60 10.68 5.65 11.15
C ARG A 60 11.14 7.10 11.24
N LYS A 61 12.38 7.35 10.80
CA LYS A 61 12.98 8.69 10.75
C LYS A 61 12.84 9.27 9.34
N ASP A 62 12.69 10.59 9.27
CA ASP A 62 12.80 11.36 8.03
C ASP A 62 14.22 11.19 7.46
N ARG A 63 14.33 10.97 6.15
CA ARG A 63 15.59 10.85 5.41
C ARG A 63 15.57 11.80 4.23
N LEU A 64 16.61 12.59 4.05
CA LEU A 64 16.77 13.39 2.84
C LEU A 64 17.45 12.51 1.80
N LEU A 65 16.71 12.13 0.77
CA LEU A 65 17.18 11.24 -0.29
C LEU A 65 17.34 12.02 -1.59
N LYS A 66 18.44 11.76 -2.28
CA LYS A 66 18.77 12.41 -3.55
C LYS A 66 17.93 11.85 -4.69
N ILE A 67 17.41 12.73 -5.53
CA ILE A 67 16.76 12.39 -6.79
C ILE A 67 17.86 12.05 -7.80
N LYS A 68 17.87 10.81 -8.28
CA LYS A 68 18.74 10.34 -9.34
C LYS A 68 18.18 10.70 -10.72
N GLN A 69 16.87 10.57 -10.89
CA GLN A 69 16.19 10.80 -12.16
C GLN A 69 14.73 11.22 -11.92
N ILE A 70 14.23 12.12 -12.76
CA ILE A 70 12.81 12.45 -12.86
C ILE A 70 12.32 12.00 -14.24
N LYS A 71 11.37 11.06 -14.28
CA LYS A 71 10.68 10.67 -15.49
C LYS A 71 9.35 11.42 -15.57
N THR A 72 9.13 12.19 -16.63
CA THR A 72 7.87 12.95 -16.82
C THR A 72 7.06 12.27 -17.90
N TYR A 73 5.82 11.88 -17.58
CA TYR A 73 4.91 11.20 -18.50
C TYR A 73 3.77 12.11 -18.96
N SER A 74 3.37 13.07 -18.11
CA SER A 74 2.43 14.13 -18.45
C SER A 74 2.63 15.33 -17.53
N ASP A 75 1.88 16.41 -17.75
CA ASP A 75 1.87 17.58 -16.88
C ASP A 75 1.49 17.24 -15.43
N ASP A 76 0.74 16.16 -15.24
CA ASP A 76 0.22 15.71 -13.94
C ASP A 76 0.82 14.39 -13.46
N LEU A 77 1.69 13.73 -14.22
CA LEU A 77 2.37 12.49 -13.81
C LEU A 77 3.89 12.55 -13.96
N LYS A 78 4.58 12.40 -12.82
CA LYS A 78 6.04 12.20 -12.76
C LYS A 78 6.36 10.98 -11.93
N VAL A 79 7.47 10.32 -12.25
CA VAL A 79 8.11 9.35 -11.38
C VAL A 79 9.48 9.86 -10.95
N PHE A 80 9.66 9.96 -9.63
CA PHE A 80 10.93 10.30 -9.00
C PHE A 80 11.68 9.01 -8.68
N VAL A 81 12.87 8.87 -9.26
CA VAL A 81 13.81 7.80 -8.92
C VAL A 81 14.80 8.36 -7.91
N VAL A 82 14.77 7.86 -6.68
CA VAL A 82 15.58 8.34 -5.57
C VAL A 82 16.56 7.29 -5.08
N GLU A 83 17.71 7.74 -4.60
CA GLU A 83 18.77 6.89 -4.04
C GLU A 83 18.44 6.55 -2.58
N ALA A 84 18.42 5.27 -2.24
CA ALA A 84 18.14 4.77 -0.90
C ALA A 84 19.06 3.58 -0.56
N ASP A 85 19.26 3.35 0.74
CA ASP A 85 20.04 2.20 1.20
C ASP A 85 19.36 0.87 0.84
N ARG A 86 20.16 -0.17 0.56
CA ARG A 86 19.67 -1.51 0.19
C ARG A 86 18.62 -2.05 1.17
N GLY A 87 18.83 -1.86 2.48
CA GLY A 87 17.90 -2.33 3.50
C GLY A 87 16.54 -1.64 3.47
N PHE A 88 16.51 -0.34 3.15
CA PHE A 88 15.26 0.40 2.93
C PHE A 88 14.55 -0.05 1.67
N CYS A 89 15.27 -0.26 0.57
CA CYS A 89 14.71 -0.81 -0.67
C CYS A 89 14.15 -2.22 -0.48
N GLN A 90 14.83 -3.11 0.26
CA GLN A 90 14.31 -4.45 0.58
C GLN A 90 12.99 -4.41 1.35
N LYS A 91 12.87 -3.46 2.29
CA LYS A 91 11.62 -3.22 3.01
C LYS A 91 10.53 -2.69 2.07
N ALA A 92 10.89 -1.72 1.22
CA ALA A 92 9.99 -1.10 0.26
C ALA A 92 9.50 -2.05 -0.84
N GLN A 93 10.27 -3.09 -1.17
CA GLN A 93 9.88 -4.18 -2.08
C GLN A 93 8.90 -5.15 -1.38
N THR A 94 7.80 -4.60 -0.89
CA THR A 94 6.71 -5.33 -0.24
C THR A 94 5.40 -4.86 -0.84
N ALA A 95 4.54 -5.77 -1.27
CA ALA A 95 3.20 -5.44 -1.74
C ALA A 95 2.43 -4.66 -0.67
N GLY A 96 1.82 -3.53 -1.06
CA GLY A 96 1.18 -2.59 -0.14
C GLY A 96 2.16 -1.69 0.64
N ALA A 97 3.42 -1.62 0.21
CA ALA A 97 4.38 -0.67 0.77
C ALA A 97 4.10 0.76 0.30
N TYR A 98 4.23 1.70 1.23
CA TYR A 98 4.19 3.14 0.95
C TYR A 98 5.15 3.90 1.86
N VAL A 99 5.45 5.14 1.47
CA VAL A 99 6.30 6.07 2.20
C VAL A 99 5.60 7.43 2.28
N PHE A 100 5.92 8.23 3.30
CA PHE A 100 5.59 9.65 3.27
C PHE A 100 6.68 10.41 2.55
N VAL A 101 6.27 11.28 1.63
CA VAL A 101 7.16 12.08 0.78
C VAL A 101 6.84 13.55 0.99
N ARG A 102 7.87 14.38 1.01
CA ARG A 102 7.78 15.84 1.05
C ARG A 102 8.92 16.46 0.26
N ALA A 103 8.68 17.58 -0.40
CA ALA A 103 9.74 18.39 -0.99
C ALA A 103 10.76 18.85 0.08
N GLU A 104 12.01 19.08 -0.30
CA GLU A 104 13.07 19.52 0.61
C GLU A 104 12.68 20.79 1.38
N ASP A 105 12.18 21.79 0.67
CA ASP A 105 11.74 23.09 1.20
C ASP A 105 10.25 23.09 1.62
N GLY A 106 9.58 21.94 1.55
CA GLY A 106 8.17 21.81 1.89
C GLY A 106 7.92 21.91 3.40
N ALA A 107 6.79 22.49 3.79
CA ALA A 107 6.37 22.53 5.19
C ALA A 107 6.15 21.13 5.77
N LYS A 108 6.48 20.89 7.04
CA LYS A 108 6.42 19.55 7.67
C LYS A 108 5.06 18.85 7.53
N TRP A 109 3.95 19.59 7.51
CA TRP A 109 2.60 19.05 7.32
C TRP A 109 2.25 18.72 5.86
N TYR A 110 3.17 18.95 4.91
CA TYR A 110 3.02 18.56 3.50
C TYR A 110 3.43 17.11 3.23
N ASP A 111 3.82 16.34 4.25
CA ASP A 111 4.01 14.89 4.13
C ASP A 111 2.78 14.26 3.45
N ALA A 112 3.03 13.59 2.32
CA ALA A 112 2.02 12.90 1.52
C ALA A 112 2.33 11.41 1.47
N PRO A 113 1.37 10.51 1.76
CA PRO A 113 1.57 9.08 1.58
C PRO A 113 1.60 8.75 0.09
N ILE A 114 2.69 8.13 -0.37
CA ILE A 114 2.91 7.72 -1.76
C ILE A 114 3.23 6.23 -1.78
N SER A 115 2.45 5.46 -2.55
CA SER A 115 2.73 4.05 -2.81
C SER A 115 4.10 3.89 -3.45
N VAL A 116 4.86 2.91 -3.00
CA VAL A 116 6.13 2.56 -3.65
C VAL A 116 5.77 1.89 -4.99
N LEU A 117 6.10 2.54 -6.10
CA LEU A 117 5.87 1.99 -7.45
C LEU A 117 6.87 0.87 -7.73
N LYS A 118 8.15 1.10 -7.47
CA LYS A 118 9.19 0.07 -7.65
C LYS A 118 10.28 0.26 -6.61
N ALA A 119 10.86 -0.83 -6.15
CA ALA A 119 12.05 -0.82 -5.33
C ALA A 119 13.09 -1.77 -5.93
N GLU A 120 14.33 -1.28 -6.06
CA GLU A 120 15.46 -2.01 -6.62
C GLU A 120 16.57 -2.12 -5.56
N PRO A 121 16.52 -3.14 -4.68
CA PRO A 121 17.47 -3.27 -3.57
C PRO A 121 18.93 -3.27 -3.96
N GLU A 122 19.28 -3.99 -5.02
CA GLU A 122 20.67 -4.14 -5.45
C GLU A 122 21.21 -2.86 -6.10
N ALA A 123 20.34 -2.09 -6.76
CA ALA A 123 20.70 -0.78 -7.32
C ALA A 123 20.62 0.37 -6.29
N GLY A 124 19.98 0.14 -5.14
CA GLY A 124 19.72 1.18 -4.14
C GLY A 124 18.74 2.25 -4.63
N LEU A 125 17.71 1.87 -5.40
CA LEU A 125 16.76 2.82 -6.00
C LEU A 125 15.32 2.59 -5.56
N LEU A 126 14.59 3.68 -5.36
CA LEU A 126 13.14 3.69 -5.20
C LEU A 126 12.49 4.56 -6.26
N HIS A 127 11.41 4.05 -6.85
CA HIS A 127 10.62 4.76 -7.84
C HIS A 127 9.29 5.15 -7.18
N LEU A 128 9.00 6.44 -7.19
CA LEU A 128 7.82 7.04 -6.57
C LEU A 128 7.01 7.77 -7.63
N GLY A 129 5.89 7.17 -8.03
CA GLY A 129 4.96 7.78 -8.98
C GLY A 129 4.02 8.75 -8.27
N ILE A 130 3.94 9.97 -8.78
CA ILE A 130 3.16 11.05 -8.18
C ILE A 130 2.23 11.59 -9.24
N CYS A 131 0.93 11.62 -8.91
CA CYS A 131 -0.06 12.39 -9.64
C CYS A 131 -0.28 13.75 -8.95
N ARG A 132 -0.19 14.84 -9.71
CA ARG A 132 -0.50 16.18 -9.21
C ARG A 132 -2.01 16.30 -9.01
N CYS A 133 -2.43 16.60 -7.78
CA CYS A 133 -3.85 16.66 -7.39
C CYS A 133 -4.15 17.68 -6.29
N GLY A 134 -3.15 18.41 -5.80
CA GLY A 134 -3.33 19.42 -4.77
C GLY A 134 -2.00 19.95 -4.23
N PRO A 135 -2.02 20.82 -3.20
CA PRO A 135 -0.83 21.56 -2.76
C PRO A 135 0.36 20.67 -2.37
N LYS A 136 0.11 19.52 -1.72
CA LYS A 136 1.18 18.59 -1.30
C LYS A 136 1.89 17.96 -2.50
N SER A 137 1.11 17.38 -3.43
CA SER A 137 1.67 16.75 -4.63
C SER A 137 2.27 17.77 -5.58
N SER A 138 1.68 18.98 -5.70
CA SER A 138 2.27 20.10 -6.47
C SER A 138 3.62 20.54 -5.92
N SER A 139 3.77 20.62 -4.59
CA SER A 139 5.06 20.94 -3.97
C SER A 139 6.11 19.88 -4.25
N ILE A 140 5.76 18.58 -4.17
CA ILE A 140 6.70 17.50 -4.52
C ILE A 140 7.03 17.51 -6.02
N PHE A 141 6.07 17.87 -6.88
CA PHE A 141 6.23 17.95 -8.33
C PHE A 141 7.32 18.90 -8.82
N GLN A 142 7.63 19.91 -8.01
CA GLN A 142 8.63 20.93 -8.26
C GLN A 142 10.01 20.56 -7.70
N ALA A 143 10.13 19.44 -6.98
CA ALA A 143 11.42 19.02 -6.45
C ALA A 143 12.38 18.61 -7.58
N GLU A 144 13.63 19.04 -7.46
CA GLU A 144 14.67 18.76 -8.47
C GLU A 144 15.81 17.89 -7.92
N LYS A 145 16.24 18.17 -6.67
CA LYS A 145 17.47 17.59 -6.11
C LYS A 145 17.21 16.52 -5.07
N ASN A 146 16.36 16.79 -4.08
CA ASN A 146 16.13 15.89 -2.96
C ASN A 146 14.65 15.82 -2.57
N LEU A 147 14.31 14.73 -1.88
CA LEU A 147 13.03 14.53 -1.22
C LEU A 147 13.23 14.07 0.21
N TRP A 148 12.42 14.60 1.12
CA TRP A 148 12.24 14.01 2.44
C TRP A 148 11.36 12.78 2.33
N ILE A 149 11.87 11.63 2.79
CA ILE A 149 11.18 10.34 2.75
C ILE A 149 11.17 9.72 4.15
N ARG A 150 9.97 9.34 4.63
CA ARG A 150 9.77 8.59 5.88
C ARG A 150 9.03 7.28 5.60
N GLY A 151 9.55 6.16 6.10
CA GLY A 151 8.97 4.85 5.84
C GLY A 151 9.79 3.69 6.41
N VAL A 152 9.49 2.44 6.06
CA VAL A 152 8.40 1.98 5.16
C VAL A 152 7.16 1.59 5.96
N TYR A 153 5.98 1.80 5.39
CA TYR A 153 4.67 1.38 5.89
C TYR A 153 4.08 0.28 4.98
N TYR A 154 3.15 -0.56 5.46
CA TYR A 154 2.82 -1.84 4.78
C TYR A 154 1.33 -2.17 4.61
N ASN A 155 0.43 -1.23 4.92
CA ASN A 155 -1.02 -1.42 4.85
C ASN A 155 -1.69 -0.51 3.82
N ALA A 156 -1.03 -0.28 2.68
CA ALA A 156 -1.67 0.44 1.57
C ALA A 156 -2.69 -0.42 0.81
N LEU A 157 -2.79 -1.73 1.07
CA LEU A 157 -3.77 -2.63 0.45
C LEU A 157 -4.53 -3.42 1.53
N SER A 158 -5.80 -3.68 1.26
CA SER A 158 -6.67 -4.58 2.03
C SER A 158 -6.97 -5.85 1.22
N GLY A 159 -7.59 -6.84 1.86
CA GLY A 159 -8.05 -8.06 1.18
C GLY A 159 -7.00 -9.18 1.06
N PHE A 160 -5.76 -8.94 1.52
CA PHE A 160 -4.70 -9.96 1.51
C PHE A 160 -5.09 -11.25 2.22
N GLY A 161 -5.92 -11.17 3.28
CA GLY A 161 -6.35 -12.34 4.04
C GLY A 161 -7.30 -13.26 3.28
N ALA A 162 -7.88 -12.82 2.17
CA ALA A 162 -8.78 -13.61 1.33
C ALA A 162 -8.10 -14.18 0.09
N LEU A 163 -6.82 -13.86 -0.15
CA LEU A 163 -6.06 -14.40 -1.27
C LEU A 163 -5.87 -15.92 -1.11
N ARG A 164 -6.20 -16.67 -2.16
CA ARG A 164 -5.96 -18.11 -2.24
C ARG A 164 -4.47 -18.36 -2.49
N GLU A 165 -3.82 -19.17 -1.65
CA GLU A 165 -2.43 -19.58 -1.84
C GLU A 165 -2.37 -20.60 -3.00
N ASN A 166 -1.73 -20.22 -4.11
CA ASN A 166 -1.67 -20.96 -5.38
C ASN A 166 -2.94 -20.86 -6.25
N ALA A 167 -3.47 -19.64 -6.40
CA ALA A 167 -4.50 -19.37 -7.40
C ALA A 167 -4.01 -19.74 -8.81
N GLN A 168 -4.88 -20.38 -9.59
CA GLN A 168 -4.62 -20.69 -11.00
C GLN A 168 -4.61 -19.44 -11.85
N GLU A 169 -5.48 -18.48 -11.54
CA GLU A 169 -5.66 -17.24 -12.28
C GLU A 169 -5.65 -16.03 -11.36
N ALA A 170 -5.25 -14.89 -11.92
CA ALA A 170 -5.29 -13.60 -11.24
C ALA A 170 -5.79 -12.50 -12.17
N PHE A 171 -6.97 -11.98 -11.86
CA PHE A 171 -7.59 -10.88 -12.57
C PHE A 171 -7.18 -9.56 -11.92
N VAL A 172 -6.57 -8.67 -12.69
CA VAL A 172 -6.08 -7.37 -12.23
C VAL A 172 -6.78 -6.27 -13.02
N TYR A 173 -7.57 -5.47 -12.32
CA TYR A 173 -8.19 -4.27 -12.85
C TYR A 173 -7.39 -3.07 -12.38
N ALA A 174 -6.90 -2.26 -13.31
CA ALA A 174 -6.00 -1.16 -13.01
C ALA A 174 -6.42 0.13 -13.69
N LYS A 175 -6.48 1.25 -12.95
CA LYS A 175 -6.75 2.58 -13.53
C LYS A 175 -5.93 3.65 -12.84
N GLY A 176 -5.20 4.43 -13.63
CA GLY A 176 -4.34 5.50 -13.13
C GLY A 176 -3.19 5.00 -12.25
N ILE A 177 -2.70 5.84 -11.33
CA ILE A 177 -1.55 5.51 -10.47
C ILE A 177 -1.84 4.42 -9.42
N ALA A 178 -3.10 4.01 -9.29
CA ALA A 178 -3.50 2.94 -8.38
C ALA A 178 -2.89 1.57 -8.78
N ILE A 179 -2.40 1.41 -10.02
CA ILE A 179 -1.65 0.23 -10.48
C ILE A 179 -0.30 0.05 -9.77
N ALA A 180 0.26 1.11 -9.16
CA ALA A 180 1.61 1.09 -8.60
C ALA A 180 1.94 -0.12 -7.70
N PRO A 181 1.05 -0.61 -6.82
CA PRO A 181 1.32 -1.79 -6.00
C PRO A 181 1.54 -3.08 -6.79
N LEU A 182 0.99 -3.22 -8.00
CA LEU A 182 1.13 -4.42 -8.85
C LEU A 182 2.61 -4.73 -9.11
N ARG A 183 3.42 -3.72 -9.40
CA ARG A 183 4.84 -3.88 -9.69
C ARG A 183 5.58 -4.56 -8.54
N ASN A 184 5.24 -4.24 -7.29
CA ASN A 184 5.80 -4.92 -6.12
C ASN A 184 5.34 -6.38 -5.99
N PHE A 185 4.14 -6.74 -6.46
CA PHE A 185 3.73 -8.14 -6.55
C PHE A 185 4.57 -8.88 -7.60
N LEU A 186 4.79 -8.28 -8.77
CA LEU A 186 5.60 -8.86 -9.85
C LEU A 186 7.07 -9.03 -9.41
N ASP A 187 7.65 -8.01 -8.79
CA ASP A 187 9.07 -7.99 -8.40
C ASP A 187 9.39 -8.82 -7.16
N GLY A 188 8.41 -9.07 -6.28
CA GLY A 188 8.65 -9.80 -5.03
C GLY A 188 8.86 -11.31 -5.18
N GLY A 189 8.88 -11.81 -6.42
CA GLY A 189 9.19 -13.20 -6.76
C GLY A 189 8.31 -14.21 -6.01
N LYS A 190 8.92 -15.27 -5.47
CA LYS A 190 8.21 -16.36 -4.76
C LYS A 190 7.34 -15.89 -3.60
N ARG A 191 7.58 -14.69 -3.04
CA ARG A 191 6.75 -14.15 -1.96
C ARG A 191 5.31 -13.93 -2.42
N TYR A 192 5.12 -13.51 -3.67
CA TYR A 192 3.87 -13.03 -4.24
C TYR A 192 3.39 -13.81 -5.45
N SER A 193 4.29 -14.51 -6.18
CA SER A 193 3.93 -15.29 -7.37
C SER A 193 2.86 -16.35 -7.10
N ARG A 194 2.78 -16.89 -5.88
CA ARG A 194 1.70 -17.81 -5.45
C ARG A 194 0.29 -17.22 -5.51
N TRP A 195 0.15 -15.90 -5.63
CA TRP A 195 -1.14 -15.23 -5.76
C TRP A 195 -1.43 -14.75 -7.18
N LEU A 196 -0.43 -14.85 -8.06
CA LEU A 196 -0.44 -14.37 -9.44
C LEU A 196 -0.21 -15.57 -10.36
N GLY A 197 -1.23 -16.41 -10.52
CA GLY A 197 -1.20 -17.50 -11.50
C GLY A 197 -1.15 -16.96 -12.93
N GLN A 198 -1.98 -17.49 -13.83
CA GLN A 198 -2.19 -16.86 -15.13
C GLN A 198 -2.79 -15.47 -14.94
N LEU A 199 -2.10 -14.44 -15.46
CA LEU A 199 -2.49 -13.05 -15.28
C LEU A 199 -3.45 -12.60 -16.38
N HIS A 200 -4.52 -11.91 -15.98
CA HIS A 200 -5.46 -11.21 -16.85
C HIS A 200 -5.53 -9.76 -16.36
N VAL A 201 -4.92 -8.83 -17.11
CA VAL A 201 -4.73 -7.44 -16.69
C VAL A 201 -5.56 -6.52 -17.57
N TYR A 202 -6.65 -6.01 -17.02
CA TYR A 202 -7.46 -4.97 -17.64
C TYR A 202 -6.97 -3.62 -17.16
N VAL A 203 -6.51 -2.78 -18.09
CA VAL A 203 -5.92 -1.48 -17.76
C VAL A 203 -6.56 -0.32 -18.51
N ASP A 204 -6.93 0.70 -17.75
CA ASP A 204 -7.37 1.98 -18.26
C ASP A 204 -6.23 3.02 -18.13
N LEU A 205 -5.75 3.48 -19.29
CA LEU A 205 -4.56 4.32 -19.43
C LEU A 205 -4.85 5.83 -19.42
N GLU A 206 -6.12 6.27 -19.31
CA GLU A 206 -6.55 7.67 -19.45
C GLU A 206 -5.69 8.67 -18.62
N LYS A 207 -5.24 8.24 -17.43
CA LYS A 207 -4.51 9.11 -16.46
C LYS A 207 -3.00 8.91 -16.41
N VAL A 208 -2.49 7.80 -16.93
CA VAL A 208 -1.06 7.43 -16.82
C VAL A 208 -0.35 7.41 -18.15
N GLY A 209 -1.08 7.17 -19.24
CA GLY A 209 -0.51 7.07 -20.58
C GLY A 209 0.22 5.75 -20.83
N PHE A 210 0.47 5.49 -22.11
CA PHE A 210 1.12 4.26 -22.57
C PHE A 210 2.59 4.19 -22.15
N ASP A 211 3.34 5.30 -22.25
CA ASP A 211 4.77 5.33 -21.91
C ASP A 211 5.04 4.95 -20.46
N PHE A 212 4.21 5.42 -19.52
CA PHE A 212 4.30 5.00 -18.12
C PHE A 212 4.06 3.51 -17.95
N PHE A 213 3.01 3.00 -18.61
CA PHE A 213 2.66 1.59 -18.51
C PHE A 213 3.80 0.73 -19.08
N HIS A 214 4.31 1.08 -20.25
CA HIS A 214 5.44 0.39 -20.88
C HIS A 214 6.69 0.40 -19.99
N ASP A 215 7.05 1.54 -19.41
CA ASP A 215 8.26 1.68 -18.58
C ASP A 215 8.25 0.81 -17.29
N TYR A 216 7.08 0.50 -16.75
CA TYR A 216 6.94 -0.22 -15.48
C TYR A 216 6.27 -1.59 -15.57
N PHE A 217 5.54 -1.86 -16.65
CA PHE A 217 4.73 -3.06 -16.83
C PHE A 217 4.88 -3.67 -18.24
N GLY A 218 5.76 -3.14 -19.09
CA GLY A 218 6.02 -3.68 -20.43
C GLY A 218 6.71 -5.05 -20.45
N ASP A 219 7.14 -5.55 -19.29
CA ASP A 219 7.62 -6.92 -19.10
C ASP A 219 6.50 -7.96 -18.91
N LEU A 220 5.23 -7.52 -18.83
CA LEU A 220 4.09 -8.42 -18.84
C LEU A 220 3.88 -9.03 -20.25
N PRO A 221 3.44 -10.30 -20.35
CA PRO A 221 3.05 -10.89 -21.62
C PRO A 221 1.96 -10.06 -22.30
N ALA A 222 2.06 -9.83 -23.61
CA ALA A 222 1.10 -9.00 -24.33
C ALA A 222 -0.31 -9.59 -24.29
N GLU A 223 -0.42 -10.92 -24.35
CA GLU A 223 -1.65 -11.68 -24.24
C GLU A 223 -2.32 -11.58 -22.86
N ALA A 224 -1.57 -11.18 -21.83
CA ALA A 224 -2.09 -11.00 -20.48
C ALA A 224 -2.68 -9.59 -20.26
N VAL A 225 -2.53 -8.65 -21.21
CA VAL A 225 -2.91 -7.25 -21.03
C VAL A 225 -3.98 -6.83 -22.03
N GLU A 226 -5.13 -6.39 -21.52
CA GLU A 226 -6.19 -5.74 -22.28
C GLU A 226 -6.28 -4.26 -21.89
N VAL A 227 -6.03 -3.37 -22.85
CA VAL A 227 -6.23 -1.93 -22.66
C VAL A 227 -7.69 -1.60 -22.98
N ARG A 228 -8.39 -0.96 -22.04
CA ARG A 228 -9.82 -0.64 -22.16
C ARG A 228 -10.17 0.68 -21.49
N ASP A 229 -11.11 1.43 -22.04
CA ASP A 229 -11.78 2.56 -21.38
C ASP A 229 -12.90 2.03 -20.48
N PHE A 230 -12.65 1.99 -19.16
CA PHE A 230 -13.61 1.41 -18.22
C PHE A 230 -14.97 2.14 -18.20
N ALA A 231 -15.02 3.41 -18.59
CA ALA A 231 -16.26 4.17 -18.62
C ALA A 231 -17.10 3.86 -19.86
N LYS A 232 -16.48 3.56 -21.00
CA LYS A 232 -17.18 3.31 -22.27
C LYS A 232 -17.39 1.83 -22.57
N GLU A 233 -16.41 1.00 -22.22
CA GLU A 233 -16.34 -0.40 -22.64
C GLU A 233 -16.59 -1.36 -21.47
N GLY A 234 -16.68 -0.87 -20.23
CA GLY A 234 -16.84 -1.70 -19.03
C GLY A 234 -15.53 -2.26 -18.49
N LEU A 235 -15.60 -3.14 -17.47
CA LEU A 235 -14.42 -3.65 -16.77
C LEU A 235 -13.72 -4.81 -17.50
N CYS A 236 -14.50 -5.74 -18.07
CA CYS A 236 -14.04 -6.93 -18.78
C CYS A 236 -15.16 -7.46 -19.70
N SER A 237 -14.95 -8.59 -20.37
CA SER A 237 -15.99 -9.26 -21.17
C SER A 237 -17.05 -9.93 -20.29
N LEU A 238 -18.22 -10.28 -20.86
CA LEU A 238 -19.24 -11.04 -20.13
C LEU A 238 -18.73 -12.46 -19.79
N ASP A 239 -17.99 -13.08 -20.71
CA ASP A 239 -17.40 -14.41 -20.49
C ASP A 239 -16.43 -14.42 -19.29
N ASP A 240 -15.64 -13.35 -19.12
CA ASP A 240 -14.75 -13.21 -17.96
C ASP A 240 -15.54 -13.00 -16.66
N LEU A 241 -16.68 -12.32 -16.70
CA LEU A 241 -17.55 -12.15 -15.53
C LEU A 241 -18.13 -13.49 -15.10
N ASP A 242 -18.69 -14.25 -16.04
CA ASP A 242 -19.25 -15.57 -15.77
C ASP A 242 -18.17 -16.52 -15.24
N HIS A 243 -16.98 -16.53 -15.86
CA HIS A 243 -15.83 -17.32 -15.38
C HIS A 243 -15.38 -16.90 -13.98
N MET A 244 -15.41 -15.60 -13.67
CA MET A 244 -15.06 -15.10 -12.34
C MET A 244 -16.04 -15.56 -11.25
N GLU A 245 -17.34 -15.63 -11.58
CA GLU A 245 -18.38 -16.11 -10.65
C GLU A 245 -18.30 -17.64 -10.43
N GLU A 246 -17.92 -18.40 -11.46
CA GLU A 246 -17.86 -19.87 -11.40
C GLU A 246 -16.54 -20.43 -10.84
N SER A 247 -15.44 -19.67 -10.92
CA SER A 247 -14.11 -20.16 -10.59
C SER A 247 -13.78 -20.11 -9.10
N ASP A 248 -13.44 -21.28 -8.57
CA ASP A 248 -12.99 -21.45 -7.19
C ASP A 248 -11.47 -21.34 -7.00
N SER A 249 -10.71 -20.87 -8.00
CA SER A 249 -9.24 -20.84 -7.91
C SER A 249 -8.62 -19.58 -8.49
N LEU A 250 -9.29 -18.44 -8.32
CA LEU A 250 -8.78 -17.15 -8.76
C LEU A 250 -8.58 -16.15 -7.62
N ASN A 251 -7.74 -15.16 -7.89
CA ASN A 251 -7.58 -13.96 -7.08
C ASN A 251 -7.95 -12.73 -7.91
N VAL A 252 -8.62 -11.76 -7.29
CA VAL A 252 -9.04 -10.52 -7.96
C VAL A 252 -8.39 -9.32 -7.29
N PHE A 253 -7.76 -8.47 -8.10
CA PHE A 253 -7.12 -7.24 -7.68
C PHE A 253 -7.82 -6.06 -8.35
N ALA A 254 -8.41 -5.16 -7.56
CA ALA A 254 -8.94 -3.89 -8.06
C ALA A 254 -8.02 -2.75 -7.64
N LEU A 255 -7.01 -2.49 -8.45
CA LEU A 255 -6.02 -1.44 -8.31
C LEU A 255 -6.51 -0.16 -8.99
N THR A 256 -7.65 0.33 -8.51
CA THR A 256 -8.42 1.42 -9.11
C THR A 256 -8.91 2.41 -8.04
N SER A 257 -9.76 3.37 -8.44
CA SER A 257 -10.48 4.21 -7.47
C SER A 257 -11.55 3.40 -6.73
N PRO A 258 -12.03 3.87 -5.56
CA PRO A 258 -13.11 3.22 -4.81
C PRO A 258 -14.33 2.87 -5.66
N TYR A 259 -14.69 3.77 -6.57
CA TYR A 259 -15.81 3.60 -7.48
C TYR A 259 -15.70 2.35 -8.37
N TYR A 260 -14.54 2.15 -9.01
CA TYR A 260 -14.33 0.96 -9.85
C TYR A 260 -14.05 -0.29 -9.01
N ALA A 261 -13.37 -0.15 -7.86
CA ALA A 261 -13.14 -1.26 -6.96
C ALA A 261 -14.45 -1.88 -6.45
N SER A 262 -15.46 -1.07 -6.11
CA SER A 262 -16.79 -1.57 -5.73
C SER A 262 -17.54 -2.27 -6.87
N GLN A 263 -17.30 -1.88 -8.12
CA GLN A 263 -17.89 -2.57 -9.27
C GLN A 263 -17.22 -3.92 -9.50
N VAL A 264 -15.89 -3.97 -9.44
CA VAL A 264 -15.11 -5.22 -9.52
C VAL A 264 -15.48 -6.17 -8.38
N GLU A 265 -15.62 -5.67 -7.15
CA GLU A 265 -16.02 -6.49 -5.98
C GLU A 265 -17.41 -7.09 -6.17
N ARG A 266 -18.37 -6.34 -6.74
CA ARG A 266 -19.70 -6.84 -7.04
C ARG A 266 -19.67 -7.90 -8.15
N ALA A 267 -18.92 -7.62 -9.22
CA ALA A 267 -18.76 -8.51 -10.37
C ALA A 267 -18.08 -9.83 -10.00
N ALA A 268 -17.06 -9.78 -9.14
CA ALA A 268 -16.33 -10.98 -8.74
C ALA A 268 -17.13 -11.89 -7.80
N GLY A 269 -18.19 -11.39 -7.15
CA GLY A 269 -18.90 -12.11 -6.09
C GLY A 269 -18.01 -12.52 -4.90
N SER A 270 -16.76 -12.04 -4.85
CA SER A 270 -15.72 -12.51 -3.93
C SER A 270 -14.97 -11.34 -3.28
N SER A 271 -14.18 -11.67 -2.25
CA SER A 271 -13.24 -10.68 -1.69
C SER A 271 -12.17 -10.30 -2.73
N ILE A 272 -11.83 -9.02 -2.78
CA ILE A 272 -10.83 -8.46 -3.69
C ILE A 272 -9.66 -7.85 -2.91
N VAL A 273 -8.50 -7.77 -3.56
CA VAL A 273 -7.40 -6.92 -3.08
C VAL A 273 -7.55 -5.53 -3.69
N ARG A 274 -7.55 -4.50 -2.85
CA ARG A 274 -7.68 -3.11 -3.30
C ARG A 274 -6.85 -2.15 -2.45
N PRO A 275 -6.49 -0.96 -2.98
CA PRO A 275 -5.89 0.10 -2.19
C PRO A 275 -6.78 0.49 -0.99
N VAL A 276 -6.16 0.71 0.17
CA VAL A 276 -6.87 1.17 1.37
C VAL A 276 -7.23 2.63 1.21
N GLU A 277 -8.52 2.93 1.38
CA GLU A 277 -9.03 4.29 1.37
C GLU A 277 -8.73 4.99 2.69
N GLY A 278 -8.34 6.26 2.61
CA GLY A 278 -8.32 7.11 3.79
C GLY A 278 -7.26 8.20 3.76
N ASN A 279 -7.58 9.30 4.42
CA ASN A 279 -6.64 10.38 4.63
C ASN A 279 -5.59 9.97 5.66
N MET A 280 -4.32 10.23 5.38
CA MET A 280 -3.23 10.03 6.34
C MET A 280 -2.45 11.33 6.56
N CYS A 281 -1.96 11.51 7.79
CA CYS A 281 -1.13 12.64 8.18
C CYS A 281 0.18 12.13 8.83
N CYS A 282 0.12 11.59 10.04
CA CYS A 282 1.35 11.09 10.70
C CYS A 282 1.78 9.69 10.26
N GLY A 283 0.86 8.79 9.93
CA GLY A 283 1.14 7.36 9.71
C GLY A 283 1.47 6.56 11.00
N GLU A 284 1.54 7.22 12.15
CA GLU A 284 2.01 6.61 13.43
C GLU A 284 0.91 6.35 14.46
N GLY A 285 -0.36 6.59 14.11
CA GLY A 285 -1.50 6.41 15.00
C GLY A 285 -1.75 7.58 15.96
N ILE A 286 -1.03 8.69 15.82
CA ILE A 286 -1.02 9.82 16.77
C ILE A 286 -2.14 10.84 16.47
N CYS A 287 -2.19 11.37 15.24
CA CYS A 287 -2.97 12.58 14.92
C CYS A 287 -4.49 12.40 14.75
N GLY A 288 -5.00 11.17 14.73
CA GLY A 288 -6.42 10.90 14.47
C GLY A 288 -6.90 11.06 13.01
N ALA A 289 -6.13 11.64 12.09
CA ALA A 289 -6.60 11.91 10.71
C ALA A 289 -7.10 10.69 9.90
N CYS A 290 -6.62 9.48 10.23
CA CYS A 290 -7.00 8.23 9.57
C CYS A 290 -7.96 7.39 10.42
N THR A 291 -8.68 8.00 11.37
CA THR A 291 -9.62 7.26 12.21
C THR A 291 -10.83 6.81 11.41
N CYS A 292 -11.28 5.59 11.69
CA CYS A 292 -12.59 5.10 11.29
C CYS A 292 -13.25 4.35 12.44
N THR A 293 -14.53 4.05 12.28
CA THR A 293 -15.30 3.25 13.23
C THR A 293 -15.29 1.79 12.75
N ASP A 294 -14.94 0.85 13.63
CA ASP A 294 -15.05 -0.57 13.35
C ASP A 294 -16.50 -1.08 13.50
N GLU A 295 -16.75 -2.35 13.14
CA GLU A 295 -18.07 -3.00 13.26
C GLU A 295 -18.65 -2.98 14.69
N MET A 296 -17.81 -2.74 15.70
CA MET A 296 -18.21 -2.66 17.11
C MET A 296 -18.42 -1.22 17.59
N GLY A 297 -18.42 -0.24 16.69
CA GLY A 297 -18.58 1.17 17.06
C GLY A 297 -17.32 1.82 17.65
N ARG A 298 -16.16 1.16 17.61
CA ARG A 298 -14.93 1.69 18.23
C ARG A 298 -14.11 2.48 17.23
N THR A 299 -13.56 3.60 17.70
CA THR A 299 -12.61 4.40 16.92
C THR A 299 -11.26 3.70 16.81
N VAL A 300 -10.85 3.38 15.59
CA VAL A 300 -9.58 2.71 15.28
C VAL A 300 -8.75 3.56 14.31
N ARG A 301 -7.42 3.44 14.36
CA ARG A 301 -6.50 4.22 13.52
C ARG A 301 -6.02 3.40 12.33
N ARG A 302 -6.53 3.66 11.12
CA ARG A 302 -6.23 2.84 9.92
C ARG A 302 -4.74 2.68 9.66
N CYS A 303 -3.93 3.72 9.85
CA CYS A 303 -2.48 3.63 9.66
C CYS A 303 -1.77 2.59 10.55
N LYS A 304 -2.41 2.07 11.60
CA LYS A 304 -1.89 0.96 12.43
C LYS A 304 -2.57 -0.38 12.18
N ILE A 305 -3.71 -0.42 11.49
CA ILE A 305 -4.50 -1.64 11.26
C ILE A 305 -3.96 -2.39 10.06
N LYS A 306 -3.96 -3.72 10.15
CA LYS A 306 -3.78 -4.60 9.00
C LYS A 306 -5.12 -5.26 8.68
N GLU A 307 -5.70 -4.90 7.53
CA GLU A 307 -6.99 -5.40 7.02
C GLU A 307 -6.81 -6.57 6.05
#